data_AF-A0A6A2X6P7-F1
#
_entry.id   AF-A0A6A2X6P7-F1
#
_cell.length_a   1.000
_cell.length_b   1.000
_cell.length_c   1.000
_cell.angle_alpha   90.00
_cell.angle_beta   90.00
_cell.angle_gamma   90.00
#
_symmetry.space_group_name_H-M   'P 1'
#
loop_
_entity.id
_entity.type
_entity.pdbx_description
1 polymer ?
#
loop_
_entity_poly.entity_id
_entity_poly.type
_entity_poly.pdbx_seq_one_letter_code
_entity_poly.pdbx_strand_id
1 'polypeptide(L)'
;MARKKIREFDSKRLLKEHFKRLSGKDLPIKFAQITESTDFNQLIEKEPWLSSQKLVVKPDMLFGKRGKSGLVGLNLDFTQVIAFVKERLGKEVEMGGCKGPVTTFIVEPFIPHNEEFYLNIVSERLGCSVKTIFVPTGSPFTSEACAPLVATLPLEIKGEIEEFIKVIFTLFQDLDFTFLEMNPFTLVVGKPYPLDMRGELDDTAAFKNFKKWGNIEFPLPFGRVMSATESYIHGLDEKTSASLKFTVLNPKGRIWTMVAGGGASVIYADTVGDLGFASELGNYAEYGGAPNEEEVLQYARVVIDCATADPDGRKRALVIGGGIANFTDVGATFNGIIRALKEKESKLKAARMQIYVRRGGPNYQRGLAKMRELGVEIGIPIEVYGPEAMMTGICQQAIEYITAAA
;
A
#
# COMPACT_ATOMS: atom_id res chain seq x y z
N MET A 1 -0.96 10.66 8.24
CA MET A 1 0.26 10.19 7.59
C MET A 1 0.02 8.74 7.17
N ALA A 2 -0.20 8.50 5.88
CA ALA A 2 -0.16 7.13 5.40
C ALA A 2 1.32 6.82 5.10
N ARG A 3 1.91 5.99 5.96
CA ARG A 3 3.29 5.53 5.81
C ARG A 3 3.31 4.53 4.66
N LYS A 4 3.99 4.86 3.57
CA LYS A 4 4.09 4.00 2.40
C LYS A 4 5.53 3.57 2.18
N LYS A 5 5.74 2.27 2.13
CA LYS A 5 7.01 1.66 1.76
C LYS A 5 7.33 1.98 0.30
N ILE A 6 8.61 2.23 0.04
CA ILE A 6 9.15 2.40 -1.31
C ILE A 6 10.19 1.31 -1.56
N ARG A 7 10.43 1.02 -2.84
CA ARG A 7 11.45 0.05 -3.24
C ARG A 7 12.84 0.49 -2.77
N GLU A 8 13.75 -0.47 -2.65
CA GLU A 8 15.16 -0.19 -2.34
C GLU A 8 15.78 0.68 -3.45
N PHE A 9 15.43 0.42 -4.71
CA PHE A 9 15.81 1.26 -5.86
C PHE A 9 15.44 2.73 -5.64
N ASP A 10 14.20 3.02 -5.28
CA ASP A 10 13.73 4.39 -5.04
C ASP A 10 14.39 5.02 -3.81
N SER A 11 14.59 4.23 -2.75
CA SER A 11 15.31 4.68 -1.54
C SER A 11 16.74 5.12 -1.89
N LYS A 12 17.46 4.32 -2.68
CA LYS A 12 18.83 4.62 -3.14
C LYS A 12 18.88 5.77 -4.15
N ARG A 13 17.86 5.91 -5.01
CA ARG A 13 17.71 7.05 -5.92
C ARG A 13 17.56 8.37 -5.17
N LEU A 14 16.59 8.44 -4.26
CA LEU A 14 16.37 9.62 -3.42
C LEU A 14 17.62 9.95 -2.60
N LEU A 15 18.27 8.93 -2.04
CA LEU A 15 19.54 9.09 -1.34
C LEU A 15 20.60 9.72 -2.24
N LYS A 16 20.90 9.13 -3.40
CA LYS A 16 21.95 9.60 -4.31
C LYS A 16 21.73 11.04 -4.75
N GLU A 17 20.52 11.34 -5.22
CA GLU A 17 20.15 12.65 -5.78
C GLU A 17 20.18 13.74 -4.70
N HIS A 18 19.58 13.47 -3.54
CA HIS A 18 19.43 14.48 -2.51
C HIS A 18 20.61 14.58 -1.56
N PHE A 19 21.42 13.53 -1.40
CA PHE A 19 22.69 13.66 -0.70
C PHE A 19 23.60 14.65 -1.42
N LYS A 20 23.70 14.56 -2.76
CA LYS A 20 24.44 15.55 -3.56
C LYS A 20 23.88 16.95 -3.40
N ARG A 21 22.55 17.11 -3.48
CA ARG A 21 21.89 18.42 -3.33
C ARG A 21 22.15 19.05 -1.94
N LEU A 22 22.14 18.25 -0.88
CA LEU A 22 22.23 18.74 0.50
C LEU A 22 23.67 18.90 1.00
N SER A 23 24.60 18.05 0.57
CA SER A 23 26.00 18.08 1.03
C SER A 23 26.98 18.68 0.03
N GLY A 24 26.58 18.80 -1.24
CA GLY A 24 27.49 19.12 -2.35
C GLY A 24 28.45 17.97 -2.74
N LYS A 25 28.41 16.83 -2.06
CA LYS A 25 29.26 15.66 -2.29
C LYS A 25 28.51 14.56 -3.03
N ASP A 26 29.19 13.87 -3.94
CA ASP A 26 28.64 12.69 -4.61
C ASP A 26 28.77 11.43 -3.74
N LEU A 27 27.67 10.69 -3.58
CA LEU A 27 27.69 9.30 -3.13
C LEU A 27 27.94 8.39 -4.33
N PRO A 28 29.02 7.58 -4.34
CA PRO A 28 29.40 6.76 -5.48
C PRO A 28 28.54 5.48 -5.62
N ILE A 29 27.26 5.56 -5.25
CA ILE A 29 26.34 4.41 -5.31
C ILE A 29 25.82 4.21 -6.73
N LYS A 30 25.76 2.95 -7.13
CA LYS A 30 25.36 2.51 -8.46
C LYS A 30 24.34 1.39 -8.29
N PHE A 31 23.23 1.52 -8.99
CA PHE A 31 22.16 0.55 -8.93
C PHE A 31 21.35 0.65 -10.22
N ALA A 32 20.79 -0.47 -10.64
CA ALA A 32 19.92 -0.58 -11.80
C ALA A 32 18.71 -1.44 -11.43
N GLN A 33 17.52 -1.07 -11.93
CA GLN A 33 16.32 -1.87 -11.76
C GLN A 33 16.12 -2.77 -12.98
N ILE A 34 15.69 -4.01 -12.73
CA ILE A 34 15.33 -4.96 -13.78
C ILE A 34 13.91 -5.45 -13.52
N THR A 35 13.08 -5.35 -14.55
CA THR A 35 11.69 -5.80 -14.61
C THR A 35 11.50 -6.68 -15.85
N GLU A 36 10.30 -7.21 -16.05
CA GLU A 36 9.95 -7.94 -17.26
C GLU A 36 10.10 -7.13 -18.56
N SER A 37 9.88 -5.82 -18.49
CA SER A 37 10.01 -4.92 -19.65
C SER A 37 11.45 -4.47 -19.94
N THR A 38 12.44 -4.98 -19.20
CA THR A 38 13.82 -4.50 -19.33
C THR A 38 14.54 -5.12 -20.52
N ASP A 39 14.99 -4.28 -21.44
CA ASP A 39 15.95 -4.66 -22.48
C ASP A 39 17.38 -4.60 -21.90
N PHE A 40 18.04 -5.75 -21.81
CA PHE A 40 19.38 -5.84 -21.22
C PHE A 40 20.47 -5.12 -22.05
N ASN A 41 20.30 -4.98 -23.37
CA ASN A 41 21.27 -4.26 -24.20
C ASN A 41 21.17 -2.76 -23.92
N GLN A 42 19.94 -2.22 -23.92
CA GLN A 42 19.70 -0.81 -23.57
C GLN A 42 20.13 -0.51 -22.13
N LEU A 43 19.93 -1.46 -21.21
CA LEU A 43 20.36 -1.31 -19.82
C LEU A 43 21.89 -1.19 -19.72
N ILE A 44 22.64 -2.01 -20.46
CA ILE A 44 24.11 -1.94 -20.46
C ILE A 44 24.63 -0.64 -21.10
N GLU A 45 23.97 -0.14 -22.15
CA GLU A 45 24.32 1.13 -22.79
C GLU A 45 24.11 2.30 -21.83
N LYS A 46 22.98 2.29 -21.09
CA LYS A 46 22.66 3.29 -20.08
C LYS A 46 23.57 3.21 -18.86
N GLU A 47 23.91 2.00 -18.44
CA GLU A 47 24.69 1.72 -17.23
C GLU A 47 25.94 0.86 -17.55
N PRO A 48 26.98 1.40 -18.23
CA PRO A 48 28.12 0.62 -18.72
C PRO A 48 28.89 -0.14 -17.63
N TRP A 49 28.82 0.35 -16.39
CA TRP A 49 29.45 -0.29 -15.23
C TRP A 49 28.93 -1.69 -14.95
N LEU A 50 27.77 -2.08 -15.45
CA LEU A 50 27.24 -3.44 -15.33
C LEU A 50 28.19 -4.46 -15.98
N SER A 51 28.91 -4.08 -17.02
CA SER A 51 29.85 -4.96 -17.73
C SER A 51 31.27 -4.97 -17.15
N SER A 52 31.62 -3.99 -16.32
CA SER A 52 33.02 -3.72 -15.95
C SER A 52 33.43 -4.25 -14.58
N GLN A 53 32.49 -4.79 -13.80
CA GLN A 53 32.74 -5.20 -12.42
C GLN A 53 31.81 -6.34 -12.01
N LYS A 54 32.13 -6.99 -10.89
CA LYS A 54 31.26 -8.01 -10.30
C LYS A 54 30.04 -7.36 -9.67
N LEU A 55 28.93 -8.10 -9.64
CA LEU A 55 27.60 -7.62 -9.35
C LEU A 55 26.92 -8.44 -8.25
N VAL A 56 25.95 -7.80 -7.62
CA VAL A 56 24.92 -8.38 -6.76
C VAL A 56 23.57 -8.18 -7.43
N VAL A 57 22.72 -9.19 -7.39
CA VAL A 57 21.34 -9.09 -7.86
C VAL A 57 20.40 -9.67 -6.79
N LYS A 58 19.34 -8.93 -6.47
CA LYS A 58 18.35 -9.34 -5.46
C LYS A 58 16.95 -8.82 -5.82
N PRO A 59 15.87 -9.53 -5.47
CA PRO A 59 14.51 -9.00 -5.60
C PRO A 59 14.32 -7.70 -4.82
N ASP A 60 13.56 -6.79 -5.42
CA ASP A 60 13.21 -5.49 -4.86
C ASP A 60 11.68 -5.34 -4.79
N MET A 61 11.09 -6.07 -3.85
CA MET A 61 9.63 -6.25 -3.73
C MET A 61 9.15 -6.17 -2.27
N LEU A 62 9.78 -5.31 -1.46
CA LEU A 62 9.38 -5.00 -0.08
C LEU A 62 9.37 -6.17 0.93
N PHE A 63 10.10 -7.26 0.67
CA PHE A 63 10.27 -8.35 1.63
C PHE A 63 11.72 -8.49 2.10
N GLY A 64 11.90 -8.83 3.38
CA GLY A 64 13.20 -9.05 4.00
C GLY A 64 13.72 -10.49 3.82
N LYS A 65 14.85 -10.79 4.47
CA LYS A 65 15.44 -12.16 4.53
C LYS A 65 15.75 -12.79 3.16
N ARG A 66 16.01 -11.96 2.15
CA ARG A 66 16.36 -12.35 0.77
C ARG A 66 17.53 -13.33 0.72
N GLY A 67 18.61 -13.04 1.45
CA GLY A 67 19.81 -13.89 1.49
C GLY A 67 19.54 -15.29 2.04
N LYS A 68 18.72 -15.41 3.09
CA LYS A 68 18.34 -16.70 3.69
C LYS A 68 17.43 -17.54 2.77
N SER A 69 16.86 -16.93 1.74
CA SER A 69 15.90 -17.56 0.83
C SER A 69 16.52 -17.92 -0.53
N GLY A 70 17.84 -17.81 -0.67
CA GLY A 70 18.53 -18.08 -1.95
C GLY A 70 18.18 -17.10 -3.07
N LEU A 71 17.61 -15.94 -2.71
CA LEU A 71 17.17 -14.91 -3.65
C LEU A 71 18.21 -13.81 -3.83
N VAL A 72 19.48 -14.05 -3.50
CA VAL A 72 20.56 -13.09 -3.70
C VAL A 72 21.67 -13.75 -4.49
N GLY A 73 21.92 -13.25 -5.69
CA GLY A 73 23.10 -13.60 -6.48
C GLY A 73 24.25 -12.68 -6.08
N LEU A 74 25.37 -13.25 -5.63
CA LEU A 74 26.56 -12.52 -5.19
C LEU A 74 27.73 -12.80 -6.13
N ASN A 75 28.58 -11.79 -6.33
CA ASN A 75 29.84 -11.89 -7.08
C ASN A 75 29.64 -12.44 -8.52
N LEU A 76 28.59 -11.97 -9.20
CA LEU A 76 28.24 -12.39 -10.55
C LEU A 76 28.79 -11.43 -11.60
N ASP A 77 29.08 -11.90 -12.82
CA ASP A 77 29.17 -11.00 -13.98
C ASP A 77 27.77 -10.72 -14.57
N PHE A 78 27.68 -9.80 -15.53
CA PHE A 78 26.39 -9.40 -16.10
C PHE A 78 25.65 -10.56 -16.79
N THR A 79 26.37 -11.44 -17.49
CA THR A 79 25.78 -12.62 -18.13
C THR A 79 25.15 -13.55 -17.09
N GLN A 80 25.83 -13.77 -15.97
CA GLN A 80 25.32 -14.55 -14.84
C GLN A 80 24.13 -13.86 -14.16
N VAL A 81 24.13 -12.52 -14.05
CA VAL A 81 22.96 -11.76 -13.56
C VAL A 81 21.74 -11.96 -14.47
N ILE A 82 21.92 -11.89 -15.79
CA ILE A 82 20.83 -12.14 -16.75
C ILE A 82 20.27 -13.55 -16.56
N ALA A 83 21.14 -14.56 -16.44
CA ALA A 83 20.72 -15.93 -16.21
C ALA A 83 19.95 -16.07 -14.88
N PHE A 84 20.47 -15.45 -13.80
CA PHE A 84 19.84 -15.46 -12.47
C PHE A 84 18.43 -14.85 -12.50
N VAL A 85 18.28 -13.71 -13.19
CA VAL A 85 16.99 -13.02 -13.34
C VAL A 85 16.03 -13.86 -14.19
N LYS A 86 16.44 -14.32 -15.37
CA LYS A 86 15.58 -15.13 -16.26
C LYS A 86 15.08 -16.41 -15.59
N GLU A 87 15.89 -17.00 -14.72
CA GLU A 87 15.49 -18.19 -13.97
C GLU A 87 14.41 -17.89 -12.92
N ARG A 88 14.30 -16.66 -12.40
CA ARG A 88 13.44 -16.34 -11.25
C ARG A 88 12.28 -15.40 -11.56
N LEU A 89 12.42 -14.57 -12.59
CA LEU A 89 11.39 -13.62 -13.00
C LEU A 89 10.10 -14.38 -13.37
N GLY A 90 8.97 -13.93 -12.83
CA GLY A 90 7.66 -14.54 -12.98
C GLY A 90 7.43 -15.79 -12.12
N LYS A 91 8.45 -16.38 -11.50
CA LYS A 91 8.27 -17.55 -10.62
C LYS A 91 7.67 -17.14 -9.29
N GLU A 92 6.70 -17.91 -8.82
CA GLU A 92 6.11 -17.74 -7.50
C GLU A 92 7.09 -18.11 -6.39
N VAL A 93 7.15 -17.25 -5.37
CA VAL A 93 7.89 -17.51 -4.14
C VAL A 93 7.01 -17.25 -2.92
N GLU A 94 7.26 -17.98 -1.85
CA GLU A 94 6.57 -17.81 -0.57
C GLU A 94 7.48 -17.11 0.43
N MET A 95 7.04 -15.95 0.93
CA MET A 95 7.78 -15.14 1.90
C MET A 95 6.85 -14.72 3.02
N GLY A 96 7.12 -15.21 4.24
CA GLY A 96 6.37 -14.80 5.44
C GLY A 96 4.87 -15.13 5.38
N GLY A 97 4.48 -16.23 4.73
CA GLY A 97 3.09 -16.64 4.56
C GLY A 97 2.37 -15.99 3.36
N CYS A 98 3.04 -15.11 2.63
CA CYS A 98 2.52 -14.51 1.39
C CYS A 98 3.16 -15.19 0.18
N LYS A 99 2.37 -15.50 -0.85
CA LYS A 99 2.83 -16.05 -2.13
C LYS A 99 2.66 -15.02 -3.24
N GLY A 100 3.65 -14.90 -4.12
CA GLY A 100 3.54 -14.05 -5.30
C GLY A 100 4.70 -14.24 -6.27
N PRO A 101 4.53 -13.83 -7.54
CA PRO A 101 5.60 -13.91 -8.53
C PRO A 101 6.70 -12.89 -8.24
N VAL A 102 7.95 -13.23 -8.55
CA VAL A 102 9.06 -12.26 -8.52
C VAL A 102 9.04 -11.43 -9.79
N THR A 103 8.81 -10.13 -9.70
CA THR A 103 8.62 -9.25 -10.88
C THR A 103 9.68 -8.15 -11.00
N THR A 104 10.45 -7.89 -9.95
CA THR A 104 11.40 -6.76 -9.92
C THR A 104 12.66 -7.13 -9.15
N PHE A 105 13.80 -6.78 -9.74
CA PHE A 105 15.14 -6.94 -9.17
C PHE A 105 15.86 -5.59 -9.12
N ILE A 106 16.79 -5.49 -8.18
CA ILE A 106 17.83 -4.45 -8.15
C ILE A 106 19.19 -5.13 -8.37
N VAL A 107 20.01 -4.53 -9.22
CA VAL A 107 21.38 -4.94 -9.51
C VAL A 107 22.33 -3.85 -9.08
N GLU A 108 23.40 -4.25 -8.39
CA GLU A 108 24.36 -3.35 -7.78
C GLU A 108 25.77 -3.91 -7.94
N PRO A 109 26.83 -3.09 -7.84
CA PRO A 109 28.19 -3.58 -7.74
C PRO A 109 28.35 -4.52 -6.53
N PHE A 110 29.07 -5.62 -6.70
CA PHE A 110 29.58 -6.41 -5.59
C PHE A 110 30.72 -5.64 -4.93
N ILE A 111 30.55 -5.32 -3.66
CA ILE A 111 31.53 -4.60 -2.86
C ILE A 111 32.21 -5.60 -1.91
N PRO A 112 33.47 -5.98 -2.14
CA PRO A 112 34.26 -6.68 -1.14
C PRO A 112 34.49 -5.76 0.07
N HIS A 113 34.16 -6.22 1.27
CA HIS A 113 34.29 -5.44 2.50
C HIS A 113 34.45 -6.36 3.71
N ASN A 114 35.00 -5.80 4.79
CA ASN A 114 35.18 -6.49 6.08
C ASN A 114 34.37 -5.82 7.21
N GLU A 115 33.84 -4.62 6.97
CA GLU A 115 33.14 -3.82 7.96
C GLU A 115 31.73 -3.49 7.46
N GLU A 116 30.77 -3.67 8.34
CA GLU A 116 29.37 -3.36 8.11
C GLU A 116 28.86 -2.47 9.24
N PHE A 117 28.14 -1.42 8.87
CA PHE A 117 27.55 -0.45 9.77
C PHE A 117 26.03 -0.46 9.61
N TYR A 118 25.35 -0.12 10.71
CA TYR A 118 23.90 -0.02 10.77
C TYR A 118 23.47 1.42 11.06
N LEU A 119 22.46 1.90 10.33
CA LEU A 119 21.81 3.18 10.58
C LEU A 119 20.29 3.02 10.38
N ASN A 120 19.50 3.55 11.31
CA ASN A 120 18.07 3.74 11.11
C ASN A 120 17.62 5.11 11.63
N ILE A 121 16.61 5.67 10.97
CA ILE A 121 15.90 6.88 11.40
C ILE A 121 14.41 6.58 11.33
N VAL A 122 13.68 6.86 12.42
CA VAL A 122 12.24 6.58 12.53
C VAL A 122 11.52 7.83 13.02
N SER A 123 10.42 8.18 12.36
CA SER A 123 9.55 9.27 12.79
C SER A 123 8.66 8.81 13.96
N GLU A 124 8.66 9.62 15.01
CA GLU A 124 7.86 9.45 16.21
C GLU A 124 6.93 10.65 16.44
N ARG A 125 6.01 10.53 17.39
CA ARG A 125 5.01 11.58 17.66
C ARG A 125 5.63 12.94 17.98
N LEU A 126 6.74 12.96 18.73
CA LEU A 126 7.35 14.19 19.25
C LEU A 126 8.75 14.45 18.67
N GLY A 127 9.15 13.74 17.63
CA GLY A 127 10.50 13.84 17.09
C GLY A 127 10.86 12.69 16.16
N CYS A 128 12.16 12.43 16.06
CA CYS A 128 12.72 11.34 15.26
C CYS A 128 13.79 10.62 16.07
N SER A 129 13.82 9.29 15.99
CA SER A 129 14.88 8.48 16.60
C SER A 129 15.92 8.11 15.54
N VAL A 130 17.17 8.56 15.73
CA VAL A 130 18.36 8.17 14.95
C VAL A 130 19.11 7.10 15.73
N LYS A 131 18.99 5.84 15.34
CA LYS A 131 19.42 4.69 16.15
C LYS A 131 18.83 4.76 17.57
N THR A 132 19.67 5.04 18.55
CA THR A 132 19.29 5.13 19.97
C THR A 132 19.10 6.57 20.46
N ILE A 133 19.31 7.58 19.59
CA ILE A 133 19.26 9.00 19.95
C ILE A 133 17.94 9.61 19.47
N PHE A 134 17.17 10.14 20.42
CA PHE A 134 15.93 10.86 20.12
C PHE A 134 16.21 12.34 19.85
N VAL A 135 15.65 12.85 18.75
CA VAL A 135 15.75 14.25 18.31
C VAL A 135 14.35 14.87 18.34
N PRO A 136 14.07 15.81 19.25
CA PRO A 136 12.75 16.43 19.34
C PRO A 136 12.35 17.19 18.06
N THR A 137 11.05 17.28 17.80
CA THR A 137 10.52 18.05 16.66
C THR A 137 11.03 19.50 16.68
N GLY A 138 11.48 19.98 15.52
CA GLY A 138 12.01 21.34 15.36
C GLY A 138 13.44 21.54 15.87
N SER A 139 14.04 20.53 16.51
CA SER A 139 15.45 20.59 16.95
C SER A 139 16.39 20.11 15.83
N PRO A 140 17.56 20.75 15.65
CA PRO A 140 18.57 20.28 14.71
C PRO A 140 19.25 19.02 15.23
N PHE A 141 19.77 18.18 14.33
CA PHE A 141 20.64 17.07 14.70
C PHE A 141 22.10 17.54 14.73
N THR A 142 22.59 17.86 15.93
CA THR A 142 23.92 18.46 16.13
C THR A 142 25.03 17.42 16.25
N SER A 143 26.28 17.87 16.21
CA SER A 143 27.43 16.99 16.42
C SER A 143 27.44 16.40 17.84
N GLU A 144 26.95 17.12 18.85
CA GLU A 144 26.79 16.60 20.21
C GLU A 144 25.78 15.45 20.25
N ALA A 145 24.66 15.56 19.52
CA ALA A 145 23.67 14.50 19.42
C ALA A 145 24.20 13.27 18.66
N CYS A 146 25.07 13.49 17.65
CA CYS A 146 25.67 12.42 16.87
C CYS A 146 26.87 11.75 17.56
N ALA A 147 27.56 12.44 18.48
CA ALA A 147 28.80 11.96 19.10
C ALA A 147 28.69 10.54 19.72
N PRO A 148 27.61 10.17 20.43
CA PRO A 148 27.45 8.81 20.96
C PRO A 148 27.35 7.74 19.87
N LEU A 149 26.83 8.07 18.68
CA LEU A 149 26.64 7.12 17.58
C LEU A 149 27.95 6.74 16.88
N VAL A 150 28.97 7.60 17.00
CA VAL A 150 30.27 7.46 16.34
C VAL A 150 31.42 7.30 17.34
N ALA A 151 31.12 7.21 18.64
CA ALA A 151 32.11 7.21 19.72
C ALA A 151 33.07 6.01 19.65
N THR A 152 32.60 4.85 19.20
CA THR A 152 33.38 3.61 19.12
C THR A 152 34.05 3.39 17.77
N LEU A 153 33.88 4.31 16.83
CA LEU A 153 34.45 4.19 15.48
C LEU A 153 35.94 4.60 15.47
N PRO A 154 36.77 3.96 14.62
CA PRO A 154 38.13 4.41 14.35
C PRO A 154 38.19 5.88 13.93
N LEU A 155 39.24 6.60 14.37
CA LEU A 155 39.38 8.04 14.15
C LEU A 155 39.40 8.41 12.66
N GLU A 156 39.90 7.51 11.82
CA GLU A 156 40.08 7.68 10.38
C GLU A 156 38.73 7.77 9.64
N ILE A 157 37.69 7.12 10.16
CA ILE A 157 36.35 7.04 9.52
C ILE A 157 35.28 7.81 10.29
N LYS A 158 35.56 8.16 11.55
CA LYS A 158 34.61 8.82 12.45
C LYS A 158 34.01 10.09 11.87
N GLY A 159 34.84 10.98 11.33
CA GLY A 159 34.40 12.26 10.78
C GLY A 159 33.49 12.09 9.55
N GLU A 160 33.85 11.18 8.65
CA GLU A 160 33.06 10.91 7.44
C GLU A 160 31.70 10.29 7.78
N ILE A 161 31.66 9.34 8.74
CA ILE A 161 30.40 8.73 9.18
C ILE A 161 29.53 9.73 9.94
N GLU A 162 30.11 10.60 10.77
CA GLU A 162 29.36 11.66 11.46
C GLU A 162 28.70 12.62 10.46
N GLU A 163 29.45 13.10 9.47
CA GLU A 163 28.92 13.97 8.41
C GLU A 163 27.82 13.27 7.62
N PHE A 164 28.05 12.00 7.26
CA PHE A 164 27.06 11.18 6.56
C PHE A 164 25.74 11.10 7.34
N ILE A 165 25.76 10.71 8.63
CA ILE A 165 24.55 10.58 9.45
C ILE A 165 23.79 11.92 9.52
N LYS A 166 24.51 13.04 9.68
CA LYS A 166 23.89 14.39 9.71
C LYS A 166 23.20 14.75 8.38
N VAL A 167 23.81 14.41 7.25
CA VAL A 167 23.19 14.61 5.93
C VAL A 167 21.99 13.67 5.75
N ILE A 168 22.07 12.41 6.19
CA ILE A 168 20.92 11.47 6.12
C ILE A 168 19.75 11.97 6.97
N PHE A 169 20.01 12.53 8.15
CA PHE A 169 18.94 13.12 8.98
C PHE A 169 18.28 14.32 8.30
N THR A 170 19.08 15.23 7.71
CA THR A 170 18.55 16.36 6.94
C THR A 170 17.71 15.87 5.75
N LEU A 171 18.20 14.85 5.02
CA LEU A 171 17.50 14.23 3.91
C LEU A 171 16.18 13.58 4.34
N PHE A 172 16.19 12.88 5.47
CA PHE A 172 15.01 12.24 6.05
C PHE A 172 13.90 13.26 6.30
N GLN A 173 14.23 14.40 6.91
CA GLN A 173 13.27 15.48 7.16
C GLN A 173 12.85 16.19 5.86
N ASP A 174 13.79 16.49 4.97
CA ASP A 174 13.53 17.28 3.76
C ASP A 174 12.61 16.57 2.76
N LEU A 175 12.61 15.24 2.77
CA LEU A 175 11.83 14.39 1.86
C LEU A 175 10.62 13.73 2.51
N ASP A 176 10.30 14.08 3.76
CA ASP A 176 9.20 13.49 4.53
C ASP A 176 9.27 11.95 4.59
N PHE A 177 10.47 11.42 4.86
CA PHE A 177 10.60 10.04 5.28
C PHE A 177 9.94 9.85 6.65
N THR A 178 9.28 8.71 6.82
CA THR A 178 8.75 8.25 8.11
C THR A 178 9.60 7.12 8.69
N PHE A 179 10.34 6.42 7.82
CA PHE A 179 11.31 5.39 8.19
C PHE A 179 12.43 5.31 7.14
N LEU A 180 13.66 5.18 7.59
CA LEU A 180 14.83 4.91 6.75
C LEU A 180 15.75 3.94 7.50
N GLU A 181 16.17 2.86 6.86
CA GLU A 181 17.10 1.88 7.41
C GLU A 181 18.18 1.54 6.38
N MET A 182 19.43 1.47 6.81
CA MET A 182 20.57 0.94 6.07
C MET A 182 21.15 -0.22 6.88
N ASN A 183 21.00 -1.44 6.38
CA ASN A 183 21.32 -2.66 7.12
C ASN A 183 21.83 -3.78 6.19
N PRO A 184 23.10 -3.71 5.75
CA PRO A 184 24.14 -2.79 6.20
C PRO A 184 24.47 -1.67 5.20
N PHE A 185 25.28 -0.71 5.64
CA PHE A 185 26.15 0.07 4.77
C PHE A 185 27.62 -0.22 5.10
N THR A 186 28.51 -0.04 4.13
CA THR A 186 29.96 -0.23 4.29
C THR A 186 30.72 1.02 3.85
N LEU A 187 32.05 0.96 3.77
CA LEU A 187 32.91 2.03 3.26
C LEU A 187 33.63 1.58 1.99
N VAL A 188 33.53 2.38 0.93
CA VAL A 188 34.26 2.21 -0.32
C VAL A 188 35.20 3.40 -0.50
N VAL A 189 36.51 3.15 -0.38
CA VAL A 189 37.54 4.21 -0.40
C VAL A 189 37.22 5.29 0.64
N GLY A 190 36.89 4.85 1.86
CA GLY A 190 36.53 5.72 2.99
C GLY A 190 35.12 6.32 2.92
N LYS A 191 34.37 6.16 1.81
CA LYS A 191 33.03 6.77 1.65
C LYS A 191 31.89 5.79 1.94
N PRO A 192 30.81 6.23 2.63
CA PRO A 192 29.63 5.40 2.88
C PRO A 192 28.99 4.82 1.62
N TYR A 193 28.67 3.54 1.66
CA TYR A 193 28.04 2.78 0.59
C TYR A 193 26.94 1.86 1.17
N PRO A 194 25.65 2.22 1.05
CA PRO A 194 24.54 1.38 1.50
C PRO A 194 24.40 0.12 0.66
N LEU A 195 24.62 -1.04 1.28
CA LEU A 195 24.47 -2.36 0.64
C LEU A 195 23.00 -2.81 0.66
N ASP A 196 22.27 -2.49 1.73
CA ASP A 196 20.82 -2.65 1.84
C ASP A 196 20.19 -1.34 2.29
N MET A 197 19.03 -1.02 1.73
CA MET A 197 18.27 0.15 2.19
C MET A 197 16.77 -0.14 2.18
N ARG A 198 16.07 0.36 3.20
CA ARG A 198 14.61 0.41 3.26
C ARG A 198 14.16 1.83 3.54
N GLY A 199 13.09 2.23 2.88
CA GLY A 199 12.49 3.56 3.03
C GLY A 199 10.97 3.49 3.15
N GLU A 200 10.41 4.38 3.95
CA GLU A 200 8.99 4.69 3.98
C GLU A 200 8.81 6.22 3.93
N LEU A 201 7.89 6.69 3.10
CA LEU A 201 7.52 8.10 2.96
C LEU A 201 6.12 8.34 3.51
N ASP A 202 5.83 9.57 3.93
CA ASP A 202 4.45 10.02 4.17
C ASP A 202 3.80 10.42 2.86
N ASP A 203 3.03 9.53 2.22
CA ASP A 203 2.43 9.77 0.89
C ASP A 203 1.57 11.04 0.82
N THR A 204 1.03 11.51 1.95
CA THR A 204 0.28 12.77 2.05
C THR A 204 1.15 14.01 1.79
N ALA A 205 2.47 13.88 1.84
CA ALA A 205 3.44 14.92 1.50
C ALA A 205 3.76 15.02 -0.01
N ALA A 206 3.16 14.16 -0.84
CA ALA A 206 3.42 14.14 -2.29
C ALA A 206 3.20 15.52 -2.95
N PHE A 207 2.15 16.26 -2.55
CA PHE A 207 1.84 17.57 -3.14
C PHE A 207 2.96 18.62 -2.98
N LYS A 208 3.75 18.54 -1.90
CA LYS A 208 4.90 19.45 -1.67
C LYS A 208 6.22 18.86 -2.17
N ASN A 209 6.31 17.53 -2.24
CA ASN A 209 7.53 16.83 -2.64
C ASN A 209 7.57 16.35 -4.08
N PHE A 210 6.55 16.60 -4.91
CA PHE A 210 6.46 16.07 -6.28
C PHE A 210 7.73 16.30 -7.12
N LYS A 211 8.39 17.46 -6.99
CA LYS A 211 9.67 17.75 -7.69
C LYS A 211 10.86 16.98 -7.12
N LYS A 212 10.86 16.74 -5.80
CA LYS A 212 11.94 16.03 -5.11
C LYS A 212 11.81 14.53 -5.33
N TRP A 213 10.62 13.98 -5.12
CA TRP A 213 10.37 12.55 -5.27
C TRP A 213 10.39 12.09 -6.73
N GLY A 214 10.00 12.97 -7.66
CA GLY A 214 9.83 12.59 -9.07
C GLY A 214 8.73 11.53 -9.22
N ASN A 215 8.94 10.58 -10.13
CA ASN A 215 8.01 9.48 -10.37
C ASN A 215 8.26 8.34 -9.39
N ILE A 216 7.87 8.53 -8.13
CA ILE A 216 7.97 7.48 -7.12
C ILE A 216 6.78 6.52 -7.21
N GLU A 217 7.04 5.23 -7.05
CA GLU A 217 6.00 4.21 -6.96
C GLU A 217 5.86 3.74 -5.52
N PHE A 218 4.60 3.57 -5.07
CA PHE A 218 4.27 2.96 -3.78
C PHE A 218 3.77 1.53 -4.01
N PRO A 219 4.67 0.54 -4.11
CA PRO A 219 4.27 -0.83 -4.38
C PRO A 219 3.44 -1.40 -3.24
N LEU A 220 2.55 -2.33 -3.60
CA LEU A 220 1.81 -3.11 -2.63
C LEU A 220 2.73 -4.03 -1.82
N PRO A 221 2.31 -4.45 -0.61
CA PRO A 221 2.99 -5.52 0.10
C PRO A 221 3.16 -6.77 -0.77
N PHE A 222 4.28 -7.47 -0.61
CA PHE A 222 4.55 -8.70 -1.34
C PHE A 222 3.41 -9.72 -1.22
N GLY A 223 3.10 -10.40 -2.33
CA GLY A 223 2.01 -11.36 -2.43
C GLY A 223 0.63 -10.75 -2.66
N ARG A 224 0.53 -9.43 -2.74
CA ARG A 224 -0.66 -8.74 -3.22
C ARG A 224 -0.45 -8.16 -4.61
N VAL A 225 -1.38 -8.48 -5.50
CA VAL A 225 -1.56 -7.82 -6.80
C VAL A 225 -2.95 -7.21 -6.79
N MET A 226 -3.06 -5.94 -7.17
CA MET A 226 -4.38 -5.34 -7.40
C MET A 226 -5.03 -6.04 -8.58
N SER A 227 -6.26 -6.51 -8.38
CA SER A 227 -7.16 -6.84 -9.48
C SER A 227 -7.50 -5.59 -10.29
N ALA A 228 -7.97 -5.78 -11.54
CA ALA A 228 -8.38 -4.68 -12.41
C ALA A 228 -9.44 -3.77 -11.74
N THR A 229 -10.34 -4.35 -10.93
CA THR A 229 -11.36 -3.62 -10.19
C THR A 229 -10.77 -2.80 -9.03
N GLU A 230 -9.82 -3.34 -8.29
CA GLU A 230 -9.10 -2.58 -7.26
C GLU A 230 -8.28 -1.43 -7.86
N SER A 231 -7.58 -1.66 -8.99
CA SER A 231 -6.84 -0.61 -9.70
C SER A 231 -7.76 0.51 -10.20
N TYR A 232 -8.96 0.17 -10.69
CA TYR A 232 -9.93 1.18 -11.12
C TYR A 232 -10.40 2.05 -9.96
N ILE A 233 -10.78 1.45 -8.81
CA ILE A 233 -11.17 2.23 -7.62
C ILE A 233 -10.01 3.06 -7.09
N HIS A 234 -8.79 2.50 -7.08
CA HIS A 234 -7.61 3.25 -6.68
C HIS A 234 -7.39 4.50 -7.56
N GLY A 235 -7.56 4.38 -8.87
CA GLY A 235 -7.47 5.52 -9.79
C GLY A 235 -8.62 6.55 -9.66
N LEU A 236 -9.78 6.16 -9.10
CA LEU A 236 -10.83 7.11 -8.72
C LEU A 236 -10.46 7.86 -7.44
N ASP A 237 -9.97 7.13 -6.43
CA ASP A 237 -9.51 7.64 -5.13
C ASP A 237 -8.42 8.72 -5.29
N GLU A 238 -7.47 8.53 -6.20
CA GLU A 238 -6.42 9.53 -6.50
C GLU A 238 -6.95 10.85 -7.10
N LYS A 239 -8.17 10.84 -7.65
CA LYS A 239 -8.76 11.99 -8.36
C LYS A 239 -9.84 12.71 -7.57
N THR A 240 -10.15 12.23 -6.37
CA THR A 240 -11.18 12.81 -5.49
C THR A 240 -10.57 13.32 -4.19
N SER A 241 -11.25 14.27 -3.55
CA SER A 241 -10.98 14.66 -2.16
C SER A 241 -11.68 13.74 -1.16
N ALA A 242 -12.60 12.91 -1.62
CA ALA A 242 -13.19 11.83 -0.85
C ALA A 242 -12.20 10.68 -0.66
N SER A 243 -12.60 9.65 0.09
CA SER A 243 -11.85 8.42 0.26
C SER A 243 -12.65 7.27 -0.32
N LEU A 244 -12.03 6.50 -1.22
CA LEU A 244 -12.64 5.33 -1.87
C LEU A 244 -11.66 4.16 -1.77
N LYS A 245 -11.90 3.21 -0.87
CA LYS A 245 -11.07 1.98 -0.79
C LYS A 245 -11.90 0.76 -1.11
N PHE A 246 -11.29 -0.15 -1.85
CA PHE A 246 -11.88 -1.44 -2.19
C PHE A 246 -10.77 -2.49 -2.22
N THR A 247 -11.01 -3.64 -1.59
CA THR A 247 -10.11 -4.78 -1.62
C THR A 247 -10.94 -6.05 -1.69
N VAL A 248 -10.64 -6.93 -2.64
CA VAL A 248 -11.30 -8.24 -2.75
C VAL A 248 -10.59 -9.20 -1.79
N LEU A 249 -11.35 -9.82 -0.89
CA LEU A 249 -10.85 -10.79 0.09
C LEU A 249 -11.13 -12.22 -0.37
N ASN A 250 -12.38 -12.49 -0.75
CA ASN A 250 -12.80 -13.78 -1.26
C ASN A 250 -13.78 -13.57 -2.44
N PRO A 251 -13.35 -13.78 -3.70
CA PRO A 251 -14.24 -13.64 -4.86
C PRO A 251 -15.50 -14.53 -4.79
N LYS A 252 -15.44 -15.64 -4.04
CA LYS A 252 -16.56 -16.58 -3.83
C LYS A 252 -17.36 -16.32 -2.55
N GLY A 253 -17.03 -15.26 -1.83
CA GLY A 253 -17.73 -14.84 -0.61
C GLY A 253 -19.19 -14.51 -0.91
N ARG A 254 -20.07 -14.82 0.05
CA ARG A 254 -21.51 -14.57 -0.06
C ARG A 254 -21.96 -13.28 0.61
N ILE A 255 -21.12 -12.68 1.45
CA ILE A 255 -21.40 -11.39 2.12
C ILE A 255 -20.51 -10.32 1.49
N TRP A 256 -21.12 -9.32 0.87
CA TRP A 256 -20.43 -8.19 0.29
C TRP A 256 -20.80 -6.91 1.03
N THR A 257 -19.87 -5.98 1.13
CA THR A 257 -20.05 -4.75 1.90
C THR A 257 -19.85 -3.52 1.04
N MET A 258 -20.67 -2.49 1.29
CA MET A 258 -20.55 -1.15 0.73
C MET A 258 -20.78 -0.17 1.87
N VAL A 259 -19.75 0.04 2.70
CA VAL A 259 -19.88 0.73 3.99
C VAL A 259 -19.31 2.13 3.90
N ALA A 260 -20.03 3.08 4.47
CA ALA A 260 -19.61 4.46 4.43
C ALA A 260 -18.89 4.89 5.72
N GLY A 261 -17.61 5.26 5.55
CA GLY A 261 -16.68 5.72 6.58
C GLY A 261 -15.71 4.63 7.05
N GLY A 262 -14.41 4.94 7.07
CA GLY A 262 -13.35 3.98 7.39
C GLY A 262 -13.43 3.31 8.77
N GLY A 263 -13.91 4.02 9.81
CA GLY A 263 -14.13 3.39 11.12
C GLY A 263 -15.30 2.41 11.11
N ALA A 264 -16.36 2.73 10.38
CA ALA A 264 -17.51 1.85 10.26
C ALA A 264 -17.16 0.61 9.44
N SER A 265 -16.48 0.74 8.31
CA SER A 265 -16.11 -0.41 7.46
C SER A 265 -15.34 -1.48 8.22
N VAL A 266 -14.42 -1.09 9.12
CA VAL A 266 -13.73 -2.02 10.02
C VAL A 266 -14.72 -2.72 10.96
N ILE A 267 -15.58 -1.98 11.65
CA ILE A 267 -16.56 -2.54 12.60
C ILE A 267 -17.55 -3.51 11.91
N TYR A 268 -17.95 -3.22 10.67
CA TYR A 268 -18.81 -4.13 9.88
C TYR A 268 -18.07 -5.43 9.53
N ALA A 269 -16.80 -5.34 9.10
CA ALA A 269 -15.96 -6.52 8.81
C ALA A 269 -15.70 -7.34 10.08
N ASP A 270 -15.36 -6.69 11.20
CA ASP A 270 -15.16 -7.31 12.50
C ASP A 270 -16.42 -8.05 12.95
N THR A 271 -17.60 -7.43 12.82
CA THR A 271 -18.86 -8.09 13.20
C THR A 271 -19.11 -9.37 12.39
N VAL A 272 -18.84 -9.37 11.08
CA VAL A 272 -18.97 -10.58 10.26
C VAL A 272 -17.95 -11.65 10.71
N GLY A 273 -16.74 -11.23 11.07
CA GLY A 273 -15.70 -12.10 11.59
C GLY A 273 -16.04 -12.70 12.96
N ASP A 274 -16.47 -11.88 13.90
CA ASP A 274 -16.84 -12.26 15.28
C ASP A 274 -18.04 -13.22 15.32
N LEU A 275 -18.95 -13.09 14.35
CA LEU A 275 -20.05 -14.03 14.15
C LEU A 275 -19.63 -15.35 13.48
N GLY A 276 -18.34 -15.52 13.14
CA GLY A 276 -17.78 -16.75 12.58
C GLY A 276 -17.81 -16.85 11.05
N PHE A 277 -18.11 -15.76 10.34
CA PHE A 277 -18.33 -15.74 8.88
C PHE A 277 -17.24 -14.97 8.11
N ALA A 278 -16.05 -14.79 8.69
CA ALA A 278 -14.91 -14.13 8.03
C ALA A 278 -14.60 -14.72 6.64
N SER A 279 -14.71 -16.04 6.48
CA SER A 279 -14.47 -16.72 5.19
C SER A 279 -15.53 -16.43 4.13
N GLU A 280 -16.71 -15.93 4.50
CA GLU A 280 -17.79 -15.56 3.59
C GLU A 280 -17.73 -14.10 3.14
N LEU A 281 -16.83 -13.30 3.72
CA LEU A 281 -16.68 -11.88 3.40
C LEU A 281 -15.97 -11.72 2.05
N GLY A 282 -16.68 -11.16 1.07
CA GLY A 282 -16.18 -11.00 -0.29
C GLY A 282 -15.14 -9.90 -0.43
N ASN A 283 -15.29 -8.83 0.35
CA ASN A 283 -14.48 -7.63 0.24
C ASN A 283 -14.33 -6.87 1.56
N TYR A 284 -13.29 -6.06 1.62
CA TYR A 284 -13.22 -4.89 2.49
C TYR A 284 -13.44 -3.63 1.64
N ALA A 285 -14.42 -2.81 2.02
CA ALA A 285 -14.83 -1.65 1.25
C ALA A 285 -15.18 -0.47 2.15
N GLU A 286 -14.70 0.71 1.77
CA GLU A 286 -15.16 1.96 2.37
C GLU A 286 -15.32 3.07 1.32
N TYR A 287 -16.31 3.92 1.54
CA TYR A 287 -16.37 5.25 0.93
C TYR A 287 -16.60 6.32 2.01
N GLY A 288 -15.86 7.42 1.98
CA GLY A 288 -15.86 8.44 3.03
C GLY A 288 -15.49 9.82 2.51
N GLY A 289 -15.59 10.85 3.36
CA GLY A 289 -15.19 12.21 2.98
C GLY A 289 -16.19 12.95 2.06
N ALA A 290 -17.45 12.52 2.04
CA ALA A 290 -18.53 13.11 1.23
C ALA A 290 -18.29 13.07 -0.30
N PRO A 291 -18.15 11.86 -0.88
CA PRO A 291 -18.10 11.71 -2.33
C PRO A 291 -19.41 12.18 -2.98
N ASN A 292 -19.32 12.62 -4.23
CA ASN A 292 -20.46 13.01 -5.04
C ASN A 292 -21.23 11.79 -5.60
N GLU A 293 -22.39 12.05 -6.20
CA GLU A 293 -23.26 10.99 -6.73
C GLU A 293 -22.57 10.11 -7.78
N GLU A 294 -21.78 10.70 -8.69
CA GLU A 294 -21.12 9.98 -9.78
C GLU A 294 -19.97 9.11 -9.26
N GLU A 295 -19.19 9.60 -8.29
CA GLU A 295 -18.14 8.82 -7.62
C GLU A 295 -18.73 7.58 -6.95
N VAL A 296 -19.85 7.74 -6.22
CA VAL A 296 -20.53 6.61 -5.57
C VAL A 296 -21.16 5.66 -6.58
N LEU A 297 -21.68 6.16 -7.70
CA LEU A 297 -22.18 5.30 -8.79
C LEU A 297 -21.08 4.40 -9.35
N GLN A 298 -19.92 4.95 -9.69
CA GLN A 298 -18.80 4.15 -10.23
C GLN A 298 -18.29 3.15 -9.19
N TYR A 299 -18.20 3.58 -7.92
CA TYR A 299 -17.83 2.71 -6.81
C TYR A 299 -18.83 1.54 -6.65
N ALA A 300 -20.13 1.84 -6.59
CA ALA A 300 -21.18 0.85 -6.42
C ALA A 300 -21.24 -0.16 -7.58
N ARG A 301 -21.02 0.29 -8.83
CA ARG A 301 -20.93 -0.60 -10.00
C ARG A 301 -19.87 -1.67 -9.81
N VAL A 302 -18.66 -1.28 -9.38
CA VAL A 302 -17.56 -2.21 -9.14
C VAL A 302 -17.90 -3.22 -8.06
N VAL A 303 -18.42 -2.74 -6.91
CA VAL A 303 -18.82 -3.63 -5.80
C VAL A 303 -19.86 -4.65 -6.27
N ILE A 304 -20.89 -4.20 -7.00
CA ILE A 304 -21.96 -5.08 -7.48
C ILE A 304 -21.45 -6.06 -8.54
N ASP A 305 -20.60 -5.62 -9.47
CA ASP A 305 -20.01 -6.50 -10.48
C ASP A 305 -19.15 -7.60 -9.83
N CYS A 306 -18.39 -7.28 -8.79
CA CYS A 306 -17.66 -8.30 -8.01
C CYS A 306 -18.62 -9.23 -7.24
N ALA A 307 -19.63 -8.68 -6.57
CA ALA A 307 -20.58 -9.45 -5.77
C ALA A 307 -21.43 -10.43 -6.58
N THR A 308 -21.60 -10.16 -7.88
CA THR A 308 -22.45 -10.92 -8.80
C THR A 308 -21.66 -11.69 -9.87
N ALA A 309 -20.32 -11.75 -9.76
CA ALA A 309 -19.45 -12.38 -10.76
C ALA A 309 -19.66 -13.89 -10.91
N ASP A 310 -20.08 -14.59 -9.85
CA ASP A 310 -20.25 -16.05 -9.80
C ASP A 310 -21.62 -16.45 -9.22
N PRO A 311 -22.71 -16.42 -10.01
CA PRO A 311 -24.05 -16.80 -9.55
C PRO A 311 -24.18 -18.33 -9.45
N ASP A 312 -23.53 -18.91 -8.45
CA ASP A 312 -23.46 -20.35 -8.12
C ASP A 312 -24.75 -20.94 -7.50
N GLY A 313 -25.87 -20.22 -7.61
CA GLY A 313 -27.17 -20.62 -7.06
C GLY A 313 -27.30 -20.48 -5.54
N ARG A 314 -26.23 -20.11 -4.81
CA ARG A 314 -26.30 -19.85 -3.37
C ARG A 314 -26.84 -18.45 -3.09
N LYS A 315 -27.55 -18.29 -1.97
CA LYS A 315 -28.01 -16.99 -1.46
C LYS A 315 -26.82 -16.09 -1.13
N ARG A 316 -26.90 -14.81 -1.49
CA ARG A 316 -25.86 -13.79 -1.27
C ARG A 316 -26.46 -12.52 -0.64
N ALA A 317 -25.67 -11.80 0.15
CA ALA A 317 -26.10 -10.58 0.81
C ALA A 317 -25.18 -9.41 0.50
N LEU A 318 -25.77 -8.24 0.24
CA LEU A 318 -25.06 -6.96 0.11
C LEU A 318 -25.45 -6.05 1.27
N VAL A 319 -24.46 -5.72 2.09
CA VAL A 319 -24.58 -4.89 3.30
C VAL A 319 -24.17 -3.45 2.96
N ILE A 320 -25.14 -2.57 2.80
CA ILE A 320 -24.97 -1.15 2.51
C ILE A 320 -25.12 -0.37 3.83
N GLY A 321 -23.99 -0.16 4.50
CA GLY A 321 -23.96 0.23 5.91
C GLY A 321 -23.24 1.54 6.21
N GLY A 322 -23.21 1.87 7.50
CA GLY A 322 -22.22 2.74 8.08
C GLY A 322 -22.71 3.52 9.30
N GLY A 323 -21.83 4.36 9.84
CA GLY A 323 -22.13 5.26 10.95
C GLY A 323 -23.15 6.35 10.59
N ILE A 324 -23.47 7.20 11.57
CA ILE A 324 -24.25 8.42 11.33
C ILE A 324 -23.29 9.45 10.75
N ALA A 325 -23.50 9.86 9.50
CA ALA A 325 -22.61 10.81 8.84
C ALA A 325 -22.77 12.21 9.45
N ASN A 326 -21.65 12.92 9.61
CA ASN A 326 -21.63 14.30 10.10
C ASN A 326 -22.01 15.30 8.98
N PHE A 327 -21.45 15.11 7.77
CA PHE A 327 -21.57 16.08 6.67
C PHE A 327 -21.83 15.46 5.29
N THR A 328 -21.70 14.14 5.12
CA THR A 328 -22.02 13.47 3.85
C THR A 328 -23.52 13.52 3.57
N ASP A 329 -23.92 14.01 2.40
CA ASP A 329 -25.31 13.94 1.93
C ASP A 329 -25.68 12.49 1.60
N VAL A 330 -26.42 11.85 2.50
CA VAL A 330 -26.86 10.47 2.34
C VAL A 330 -27.85 10.34 1.17
N GLY A 331 -28.65 11.36 0.91
CA GLY A 331 -29.58 11.35 -0.22
C GLY A 331 -28.85 11.35 -1.58
N ALA A 332 -27.81 12.18 -1.72
CA ALA A 332 -27.01 12.24 -2.94
C ALA A 332 -26.20 10.96 -3.16
N THR A 333 -25.52 10.47 -2.13
CA THR A 333 -24.76 9.21 -2.23
C THR A 333 -25.67 8.01 -2.53
N PHE A 334 -26.87 7.95 -1.93
CA PHE A 334 -27.81 6.87 -2.23
C PHE A 334 -28.38 6.94 -3.64
N ASN A 335 -28.52 8.12 -4.27
CA ASN A 335 -28.91 8.18 -5.68
C ASN A 335 -27.92 7.41 -6.57
N GLY A 336 -26.61 7.54 -6.31
CA GLY A 336 -25.56 6.83 -7.05
C GLY A 336 -25.67 5.30 -6.87
N ILE A 337 -25.87 4.86 -5.63
CA ILE A 337 -26.11 3.44 -5.30
C ILE A 337 -27.37 2.91 -6.00
N ILE A 338 -28.48 3.65 -5.91
CA ILE A 338 -29.77 3.28 -6.52
C ILE A 338 -29.61 3.12 -8.03
N ARG A 339 -28.93 4.06 -8.71
CA ARG A 339 -28.64 3.98 -10.14
C ARG A 339 -27.84 2.71 -10.47
N ALA A 340 -26.80 2.41 -9.71
CA ALA A 340 -26.00 1.20 -9.91
C ALA A 340 -26.83 -0.09 -9.72
N LEU A 341 -27.70 -0.14 -8.70
CA LEU A 341 -28.56 -1.29 -8.44
C LEU A 341 -29.57 -1.51 -9.58
N LYS A 342 -30.17 -0.44 -10.12
CA LYS A 342 -31.07 -0.51 -11.29
C LYS A 342 -30.33 -1.06 -12.52
N GLU A 343 -29.15 -0.54 -12.82
CA GLU A 343 -28.35 -0.97 -13.97
C GLU A 343 -27.93 -2.45 -13.90
N LYS A 344 -27.84 -3.01 -12.68
CA LYS A 344 -27.35 -4.36 -12.42
C LYS A 344 -28.45 -5.32 -11.95
N GLU A 345 -29.72 -4.96 -12.11
CA GLU A 345 -30.89 -5.73 -11.66
C GLU A 345 -30.81 -7.21 -12.05
N SER A 346 -30.57 -7.49 -13.34
CA SER A 346 -30.53 -8.87 -13.84
C SER A 346 -29.43 -9.71 -13.19
N LYS A 347 -28.25 -9.11 -12.96
CA LYS A 347 -27.13 -9.77 -12.27
C LYS A 347 -27.43 -10.02 -10.79
N LEU A 348 -28.04 -9.05 -10.11
CA LEU A 348 -28.43 -9.16 -8.71
C LEU A 348 -29.48 -10.27 -8.50
N LYS A 349 -30.46 -10.38 -9.41
CA LYS A 349 -31.45 -11.48 -9.42
C LYS A 349 -30.79 -12.83 -9.65
N ALA A 350 -29.92 -12.94 -10.67
CA ALA A 350 -29.21 -14.18 -10.98
C ALA A 350 -28.34 -14.65 -9.80
N ALA A 351 -27.73 -13.71 -9.08
CA ALA A 351 -26.91 -13.98 -7.90
C ALA A 351 -27.72 -14.28 -6.62
N ARG A 352 -29.06 -14.29 -6.67
CA ARG A 352 -29.94 -14.43 -5.50
C ARG A 352 -29.55 -13.47 -4.37
N MET A 353 -29.33 -12.22 -4.74
CA MET A 353 -28.88 -11.18 -3.82
C MET A 353 -30.03 -10.65 -2.96
N GLN A 354 -29.81 -10.52 -1.65
CA GLN A 354 -30.62 -9.71 -0.75
C GLN A 354 -29.81 -8.53 -0.24
N ILE A 355 -30.44 -7.36 -0.11
CA ILE A 355 -29.76 -6.11 0.26
C ILE A 355 -30.21 -5.67 1.64
N TYR A 356 -29.26 -5.31 2.49
CA TYR A 356 -29.53 -4.74 3.81
C TYR A 356 -28.92 -3.37 3.91
N VAL A 357 -29.72 -2.39 4.33
CA VAL A 357 -29.35 -0.98 4.36
C VAL A 357 -29.48 -0.45 5.77
N ARG A 358 -28.41 0.16 6.31
CA ARG A 358 -28.47 0.93 7.55
C ARG A 358 -27.65 2.19 7.42
N ARG A 359 -28.29 3.36 7.47
CA ARG A 359 -27.58 4.63 7.38
C ARG A 359 -28.28 5.78 8.11
N GLY A 360 -27.47 6.72 8.62
CA GLY A 360 -27.92 8.01 9.13
C GLY A 360 -27.01 9.15 8.68
N GLY A 361 -27.46 10.39 8.84
CA GLY A 361 -26.73 11.61 8.48
C GLY A 361 -27.57 12.60 7.66
N PRO A 362 -26.99 13.67 7.11
CA PRO A 362 -27.73 14.65 6.31
C PRO A 362 -28.57 13.99 5.19
N ASN A 363 -29.84 14.37 5.09
CA ASN A 363 -30.79 13.90 4.07
C ASN A 363 -31.03 12.38 4.03
N TYR A 364 -30.71 11.64 5.11
CA TYR A 364 -30.84 10.19 5.14
C TYR A 364 -32.26 9.69 4.92
N GLN A 365 -33.29 10.36 5.47
CA GLN A 365 -34.68 9.92 5.32
C GLN A 365 -35.07 9.81 3.84
N ARG A 366 -34.64 10.78 3.02
CA ARG A 366 -34.87 10.78 1.57
C ARG A 366 -34.14 9.61 0.89
N GLY A 367 -32.88 9.37 1.26
CA GLY A 367 -32.12 8.23 0.73
C GLY A 367 -32.77 6.89 1.09
N LEU A 368 -33.14 6.70 2.36
CA LEU A 368 -33.77 5.47 2.83
C LEU A 368 -35.15 5.24 2.19
N ALA A 369 -35.97 6.29 2.03
CA ALA A 369 -37.26 6.19 1.35
C ALA A 369 -37.10 5.66 -0.09
N LYS A 370 -36.18 6.25 -0.86
CA LYS A 370 -35.91 5.79 -2.23
C LYS A 370 -35.37 4.36 -2.29
N MET A 371 -34.55 3.94 -1.32
CA MET A 371 -34.08 2.55 -1.25
C MET A 371 -35.21 1.55 -0.96
N ARG A 372 -36.22 1.93 -0.17
CA ARG A 372 -37.41 1.09 0.05
C ARG A 372 -38.24 0.93 -1.22
N GLU A 373 -38.48 2.05 -1.91
CA GLU A 373 -39.19 2.06 -3.20
C GLU A 373 -38.47 1.21 -4.25
N LEU A 374 -37.14 1.30 -4.30
CA LEU A 374 -36.31 0.55 -5.23
C LEU A 374 -36.53 -0.96 -5.13
N GLY A 375 -36.61 -1.52 -3.92
CA GLY A 375 -36.76 -2.97 -3.74
C GLY A 375 -38.02 -3.53 -4.39
N VAL A 376 -39.11 -2.75 -4.36
CA VAL A 376 -40.36 -3.07 -5.07
C VAL A 376 -40.18 -2.92 -6.57
N GLU A 377 -39.56 -1.83 -7.01
CA GLU A 377 -39.35 -1.51 -8.43
C GLU A 377 -38.56 -2.59 -9.17
N ILE A 378 -37.42 -3.01 -8.61
CA ILE A 378 -36.54 -3.99 -9.26
C ILE A 378 -36.84 -5.44 -8.83
N GLY A 379 -37.78 -5.66 -7.91
CA GLY A 379 -38.14 -6.99 -7.42
C GLY A 379 -36.99 -7.73 -6.71
N ILE A 380 -36.16 -7.00 -5.97
CA ILE A 380 -35.06 -7.53 -5.16
C ILE A 380 -35.35 -7.17 -3.70
N PRO A 381 -35.25 -8.10 -2.74
CA PRO A 381 -35.52 -7.78 -1.33
C PRO A 381 -34.50 -6.77 -0.79
N ILE A 382 -34.99 -5.64 -0.25
CA ILE A 382 -34.18 -4.60 0.37
C ILE A 382 -34.76 -4.27 1.76
N GLU A 383 -34.02 -4.59 2.81
CA GLU A 383 -34.39 -4.24 4.18
C GLU A 383 -33.67 -2.95 4.60
N VAL A 384 -34.44 -1.94 5.03
CA VAL A 384 -33.94 -0.56 5.17
C VAL A 384 -34.18 0.01 6.57
N TYR A 385 -33.09 0.31 7.26
CA TYR A 385 -33.04 0.79 8.63
C TYR A 385 -32.37 2.16 8.76
N GLY A 386 -32.84 2.97 9.71
CA GLY A 386 -32.28 4.26 10.05
C GLY A 386 -31.33 4.22 11.26
N PRO A 387 -31.02 5.40 11.83
CA PRO A 387 -30.13 5.52 12.98
C PRO A 387 -30.69 4.89 14.26
N GLU A 388 -32.00 4.64 14.34
CA GLU A 388 -32.66 3.95 15.45
C GLU A 388 -32.23 2.49 15.60
N ALA A 389 -31.79 1.85 14.51
CA ALA A 389 -31.29 0.49 14.54
C ALA A 389 -29.80 0.45 14.92
N MET A 390 -29.39 -0.64 15.58
CA MET A 390 -27.98 -0.93 15.85
C MET A 390 -27.19 -0.99 14.53
N MET A 391 -26.04 -0.31 14.49
CA MET A 391 -25.27 -0.13 13.25
C MET A 391 -24.98 -1.45 12.54
N THR A 392 -24.51 -2.45 13.28
CA THR A 392 -24.09 -3.74 12.74
C THR A 392 -25.16 -4.82 12.78
N GLY A 393 -26.39 -4.50 13.22
CA GLY A 393 -27.50 -5.47 13.29
C GLY A 393 -27.82 -6.09 11.92
N ILE A 394 -27.63 -5.33 10.84
CA ILE A 394 -27.81 -5.83 9.47
C ILE A 394 -26.78 -6.87 9.03
N CYS A 395 -25.62 -6.98 9.70
CA CYS A 395 -24.67 -8.07 9.44
C CYS A 395 -25.25 -9.41 9.88
N GLN A 396 -25.90 -9.45 11.04
CA GLN A 396 -26.52 -10.66 11.56
C GLN A 396 -27.64 -11.12 10.62
N GLN A 397 -28.50 -10.21 10.17
CA GLN A 397 -29.58 -10.54 9.23
C GLN A 397 -29.04 -11.07 7.89
N ALA A 398 -27.97 -10.46 7.38
CA ALA A 398 -27.29 -10.95 6.17
C ALA A 398 -26.76 -12.38 6.35
N ILE A 399 -26.18 -12.70 7.52
CA ILE A 399 -25.71 -14.04 7.87
C ILE A 399 -26.88 -15.03 7.96
N GLU A 400 -27.96 -14.66 8.64
CA GLU A 400 -29.18 -15.46 8.74
C GLU A 400 -29.74 -15.80 7.35
N TYR A 401 -29.75 -14.83 6.42
CA TYR A 401 -30.20 -15.06 5.05
C TYR A 401 -29.34 -16.06 4.28
N ILE A 402 -28.00 -15.94 4.34
CA ILE A 402 -27.11 -16.84 3.59
C ILE A 402 -27.00 -18.24 4.22
N THR A 403 -27.45 -18.41 5.46
CA THR A 403 -27.47 -19.69 6.19
C THR A 403 -28.85 -20.34 6.22
N ALA A 404 -29.92 -19.58 6.02
CA ALA A 404 -31.27 -20.11 5.94
C ALA A 404 -31.37 -21.18 4.85
N ALA A 405 -31.91 -22.35 5.23
CA ALA A 405 -32.11 -23.48 4.33
C ALA A 405 -32.77 -23.03 3.00
N ALA A 406 -32.30 -23.64 1.91
CA ALA A 406 -32.61 -23.23 0.55
C ALA A 406 -34.10 -23.32 0.24
#